data_AF-A0A5K1AN52-F1
#
_entry.id   AF-A0A5K1AN52-F1
#
_cell.length_a   1.000
_cell.length_b   1.000
_cell.length_c   1.000
_cell.angle_alpha   90.00
_cell.angle_beta   90.00
_cell.angle_gamma   90.00
#
_symmetry.space_group_name_H-M   'P 1'
#
loop_
_entity.id
_entity.type
_entity.pdbx_description
1 polymer ?
#
loop_
_entity_poly.entity_id
_entity_poly.type
_entity_poly.pdbx_seq_one_letter_code
_entity_poly.pdbx_strand_id
1 'polypeptide(L)'
;MEITSEPTMDPFSIGPTTIVGRTIALRVLFCSSSFRLLRHLWLVALRAWATRVKPILAFFHPRNPHGILFLVALLALFLRRCSNVRSRAESAYRRKFWSNMMRSALTYDEWAHAAKMLDRETSRPSDSDLYDADLVRHKVAELRNRRRDGSLRDVVFCLRADLVRNLGNMCNPELHRDRLHVPALIQDYIDEVSAQLRMVCDSDSDELPLEERLAFLHEARHAFGRTALLLSGGASLGAFHVGVVKTLVENRLLPRIVAGSSVGSIVAAIVGTRTWPELQTFFRDSWHSLKFFDQLGGVFTVVRRVMTHGALHEIRQLQRMLRHLTSNLTFQEAYDMTGRVLGVTVCSPRRHEPPRCLNYLTSPNVVIWSAVTASCAFPGLFEAQELMAKDLNGELVPYHRPVLDGPEAAVSEQRRWRDGSLESDLPMVHLKELFNVNHFIVSQANPHIVPLLRLKDLVRSIGGQFAAK
;
A
#
# COMPACT_ATOMS: atom_id res chain seq x y z
N MET A 1 -72.04 -33.72 -51.01
CA MET A 1 -71.87 -35.18 -50.95
C MET A 1 -71.17 -35.56 -52.23
N GLU A 2 -69.88 -35.92 -52.19
CA GLU A 2 -69.27 -36.81 -53.18
C GLU A 2 -67.85 -37.18 -52.75
N ILE A 3 -67.82 -38.33 -52.08
CA ILE A 3 -66.89 -39.44 -52.24
C ILE A 3 -65.39 -39.16 -51.96
N THR A 4 -65.08 -39.42 -50.69
CA THR A 4 -63.84 -40.01 -50.18
C THR A 4 -63.35 -41.22 -51.01
N SER A 5 -62.10 -41.17 -51.49
CA SER A 5 -61.24 -42.36 -51.66
C SER A 5 -59.81 -41.93 -52.02
N GLU A 6 -59.09 -41.31 -51.08
CA GLU A 6 -57.62 -41.29 -51.18
C GLU A 6 -57.09 -42.66 -50.71
N PRO A 7 -56.33 -43.38 -51.55
CA PRO A 7 -55.65 -44.59 -51.13
C PRO A 7 -54.51 -44.23 -50.18
N THR A 8 -54.50 -44.84 -48.99
CA THR A 8 -53.35 -44.85 -48.07
C THR A 8 -52.14 -45.43 -48.80
N MET A 9 -51.26 -44.54 -49.28
CA MET A 9 -49.93 -44.89 -49.76
C MET A 9 -48.99 -44.91 -48.57
N ASP A 10 -48.67 -46.11 -48.08
CA ASP A 10 -47.59 -46.28 -47.12
C ASP A 10 -46.28 -45.74 -47.73
N PRO A 11 -45.53 -44.86 -47.03
CA PRO A 11 -44.27 -44.35 -47.56
C PRO A 11 -43.23 -45.48 -47.62
N PHE A 12 -42.98 -46.00 -48.82
CA PHE A 12 -41.89 -46.94 -49.08
C PHE A 12 -40.55 -46.17 -49.12
N SER A 13 -39.70 -46.42 -48.12
CA SER A 13 -38.38 -45.80 -48.01
C SER A 13 -37.40 -46.37 -49.05
N ILE A 14 -37.15 -45.62 -50.13
CA ILE A 14 -36.01 -45.88 -51.02
C ILE A 14 -34.79 -45.16 -50.44
N GLY A 15 -33.97 -45.92 -49.70
CA GLY A 15 -32.71 -45.44 -49.13
C GLY A 15 -32.46 -46.01 -47.72
N PRO A 16 -31.20 -46.04 -47.25
CA PRO A 16 -30.89 -46.60 -45.94
C PRO A 16 -31.55 -45.76 -44.83
N THR A 17 -32.34 -46.43 -43.99
CA THR A 17 -33.14 -45.81 -42.91
C THR A 17 -32.32 -45.48 -41.67
N THR A 18 -31.07 -45.92 -41.60
CA THR A 18 -30.17 -45.64 -40.48
C THR A 18 -29.43 -44.31 -40.69
N ILE A 19 -29.28 -43.52 -39.61
CA ILE A 19 -28.52 -42.25 -39.61
C ILE A 19 -27.07 -42.46 -40.11
N VAL A 20 -26.51 -43.63 -39.84
CA VAL A 20 -25.17 -44.02 -40.32
C VAL A 20 -25.15 -44.22 -41.84
N GLY A 21 -26.17 -44.85 -42.43
CA GLY A 21 -26.25 -45.01 -43.89
C GLY A 21 -26.41 -43.67 -44.62
N ARG A 22 -27.21 -42.75 -44.06
CA ARG A 22 -27.37 -41.39 -44.62
C ARG A 22 -26.10 -40.57 -44.54
N THR A 23 -25.36 -40.64 -43.44
CA THR A 23 -24.08 -39.91 -43.30
C THR A 23 -22.99 -40.44 -44.22
N ILE A 24 -22.93 -41.77 -44.46
CA ILE A 24 -21.97 -42.37 -45.39
C ILE A 24 -22.28 -41.97 -46.84
N ALA A 25 -23.55 -42.00 -47.25
CA ALA A 25 -23.95 -41.58 -48.60
C ALA A 25 -23.61 -40.09 -48.86
N LEU A 26 -23.84 -39.23 -47.87
CA LEU A 26 -23.50 -37.80 -47.94
C LEU A 26 -21.97 -37.60 -47.99
N ARG A 27 -21.20 -38.39 -47.25
CA ARG A 27 -19.73 -38.34 -47.25
C ARG A 27 -19.13 -38.76 -48.61
N VAL A 28 -19.69 -39.77 -49.25
CA VAL A 28 -19.22 -40.26 -50.57
C VAL A 28 -19.54 -39.26 -51.69
N LEU A 29 -20.72 -38.63 -51.65
CA LEU A 29 -21.12 -37.59 -52.61
C LEU A 29 -20.25 -36.32 -52.49
N PHE A 30 -19.92 -35.88 -51.28
CA PHE A 30 -19.07 -34.70 -51.11
C PHE A 30 -17.58 -34.98 -51.35
N CYS A 31 -17.03 -36.15 -50.98
CA CYS A 31 -15.58 -36.40 -51.10
C CYS A 31 -15.07 -36.54 -52.55
N SER A 32 -15.86 -37.12 -53.46
CA SER A 32 -15.36 -37.42 -54.82
C SER A 32 -15.43 -36.22 -55.79
N SER A 33 -16.29 -35.24 -55.50
CA SER A 33 -16.47 -34.02 -56.30
C SER A 33 -15.63 -32.85 -55.76
N SER A 34 -15.61 -32.65 -54.43
CA SER A 34 -14.87 -31.55 -53.79
C SER A 34 -13.36 -31.65 -54.02
N PHE A 35 -12.77 -32.85 -53.95
CA PHE A 35 -11.33 -33.03 -54.12
C PHE A 35 -10.85 -32.66 -55.53
N ARG A 36 -11.66 -32.96 -56.56
CA ARG A 36 -11.36 -32.58 -57.95
C ARG A 36 -11.47 -31.08 -58.16
N LEU A 37 -12.49 -30.44 -57.58
CA LEU A 37 -12.67 -28.98 -57.67
C LEU A 37 -11.57 -28.22 -56.93
N LEU A 38 -11.19 -28.70 -55.74
CA LEU A 38 -10.10 -28.12 -54.94
C LEU A 38 -8.76 -28.25 -55.69
N ARG A 39 -8.49 -29.39 -56.31
CA ARG A 39 -7.26 -29.59 -57.12
C ARG A 39 -7.23 -28.67 -58.34
N HIS A 40 -8.36 -28.45 -58.99
CA HIS A 40 -8.45 -27.54 -60.13
C HIS A 40 -8.27 -26.07 -59.72
N LEU A 41 -8.90 -25.65 -58.61
CA LEU A 41 -8.71 -24.33 -58.03
C LEU A 41 -7.26 -24.12 -57.58
N TRP A 42 -6.63 -25.15 -57.00
CA TRP A 42 -5.21 -25.11 -56.64
C TRP A 42 -4.31 -24.96 -57.87
N LEU A 43 -4.56 -25.70 -58.94
CA LEU A 43 -3.78 -25.58 -60.19
C LEU A 43 -3.97 -24.23 -60.88
N VAL A 44 -5.18 -23.66 -60.84
CA VAL A 44 -5.46 -22.32 -61.37
C VAL A 44 -4.78 -21.25 -60.51
N ALA A 45 -4.86 -21.37 -59.19
CA ALA A 45 -4.16 -20.48 -58.25
C ALA A 45 -2.64 -20.57 -58.44
N LEU A 46 -2.08 -21.77 -58.65
CA LEU A 46 -0.66 -21.97 -58.88
C LEU A 46 -0.20 -21.37 -60.21
N ARG A 47 -1.02 -21.48 -61.27
CA ARG A 47 -0.76 -20.83 -62.56
C ARG A 47 -0.85 -19.30 -62.47
N ALA A 48 -1.85 -18.77 -61.77
CA ALA A 48 -2.00 -17.33 -61.53
C ALA A 48 -0.88 -16.76 -60.63
N TRP A 49 -0.40 -17.55 -59.68
CA TRP A 49 0.77 -17.23 -58.87
C TRP A 49 2.04 -17.24 -59.74
N ALA A 50 2.26 -18.27 -60.55
CA ALA A 50 3.42 -18.36 -61.43
C ALA A 50 3.50 -17.20 -62.45
N THR A 51 2.37 -16.71 -62.97
CA THR A 51 2.36 -15.55 -63.90
C THR A 51 2.62 -14.22 -63.20
N ARG A 52 2.15 -14.04 -61.96
CA ARG A 52 2.44 -12.84 -61.15
C ARG A 52 3.85 -12.81 -60.55
N VAL A 53 4.47 -13.97 -60.32
CA VAL A 53 5.81 -14.06 -59.72
C VAL A 53 6.92 -13.84 -60.75
N LYS A 54 6.70 -14.15 -62.04
CA LYS A 54 7.68 -13.91 -63.12
C LYS A 54 8.22 -12.47 -63.21
N PRO A 55 7.39 -11.40 -63.23
CA PRO A 55 7.89 -10.02 -63.24
C PRO A 55 8.59 -9.62 -61.92
N ILE A 56 8.17 -10.21 -60.79
CA ILE A 56 8.80 -9.99 -59.48
C ILE A 56 10.20 -10.65 -59.45
N LEU A 57 10.34 -11.87 -59.95
CA LEU A 57 11.62 -12.57 -60.12
C LEU A 57 12.57 -11.82 -61.07
N ALA A 58 12.04 -11.22 -62.13
CA ALA A 58 12.82 -10.39 -63.05
C ALA A 58 13.33 -9.09 -62.39
N PHE A 59 12.58 -8.52 -61.45
CA PHE A 59 13.00 -7.35 -60.68
C PHE A 59 14.20 -7.65 -59.77
N PHE A 60 14.30 -8.87 -59.23
CA PHE A 60 15.43 -9.32 -58.40
C PHE A 60 16.58 -9.98 -59.20
N HIS A 61 16.58 -9.89 -60.53
CA HIS A 61 17.62 -10.47 -61.37
C HIS A 61 18.97 -9.72 -61.17
N PRO A 62 20.13 -10.42 -61.14
CA PRO A 62 21.46 -9.82 -60.87
C PRO A 62 21.94 -8.70 -61.82
N ARG A 63 21.19 -8.38 -62.87
CA ARG A 63 21.48 -7.27 -63.79
C ARG A 63 20.71 -5.98 -63.47
N ASN A 64 19.77 -6.00 -62.52
CA ASN A 64 18.97 -4.84 -62.16
C ASN A 64 19.44 -4.22 -60.81
N PRO A 65 20.17 -3.08 -60.84
CA PRO A 65 20.77 -2.51 -59.62
C PRO A 65 19.72 -2.06 -58.59
N HIS A 66 18.52 -1.64 -59.02
CA HIS A 66 17.46 -1.18 -58.11
C HIS A 66 16.83 -2.32 -57.30
N GLY A 67 16.72 -3.53 -57.87
CA GLY A 67 16.20 -4.71 -57.16
C GLY A 67 17.16 -5.26 -56.10
N ILE A 68 18.47 -5.21 -56.38
CA ILE A 68 19.52 -5.56 -55.42
C ILE A 68 19.51 -4.56 -54.26
N LEU A 69 19.40 -3.25 -54.54
CA LEU A 69 19.34 -2.21 -53.51
C LEU A 69 18.13 -2.38 -52.59
N PHE A 70 16.96 -2.73 -53.15
CA PHE A 70 15.75 -3.01 -52.39
C PHE A 70 15.89 -4.26 -51.51
N LEU A 71 16.52 -5.33 -52.02
CA LEU A 71 16.79 -6.55 -51.25
C LEU A 71 17.76 -6.28 -50.09
N VAL A 72 18.82 -5.51 -50.34
CA VAL A 72 19.79 -5.09 -49.31
C VAL A 72 19.12 -4.20 -48.25
N ALA A 73 18.24 -3.27 -48.66
CA ALA A 73 17.47 -2.45 -47.73
C ALA A 73 16.50 -3.28 -46.88
N LEU A 74 15.80 -4.25 -47.47
CA LEU A 74 14.94 -5.18 -46.74
C LEU A 74 15.74 -6.07 -45.78
N LEU A 75 16.90 -6.57 -46.20
CA LEU A 75 17.79 -7.35 -45.35
C LEU A 75 18.32 -6.50 -44.18
N ALA A 76 18.70 -5.24 -44.43
CA ALA A 76 19.15 -4.30 -43.41
C ALA A 76 18.01 -3.96 -42.41
N LEU A 77 16.79 -3.74 -42.90
CA LEU A 77 15.60 -3.52 -42.05
C LEU A 77 15.25 -4.77 -41.23
N PHE A 78 15.36 -5.96 -41.82
CA PHE A 78 15.13 -7.24 -41.14
C PHE A 78 16.20 -7.47 -40.06
N LEU A 79 17.48 -7.30 -40.38
CA LEU A 79 18.58 -7.39 -39.41
C LEU A 79 18.42 -6.35 -38.29
N ARG A 80 18.02 -5.12 -38.60
CA ARG A 80 17.71 -4.08 -37.60
C ARG A 80 16.51 -4.44 -36.74
N ARG A 81 15.50 -5.10 -37.30
CA ARG A 81 14.34 -5.58 -36.54
C ARG A 81 14.72 -6.76 -35.64
N CYS A 82 15.50 -7.71 -36.13
CA CYS A 82 16.02 -8.83 -35.35
C CYS A 82 16.95 -8.36 -34.21
N SER A 83 17.86 -7.40 -34.47
CA SER A 83 18.72 -6.84 -33.43
C SER A 83 17.93 -6.08 -32.38
N ASN A 84 16.92 -5.29 -32.77
CA ASN A 84 16.02 -4.62 -31.84
C ASN A 84 15.19 -5.61 -31.01
N VAL A 85 14.68 -6.70 -31.60
CA VAL A 85 13.94 -7.74 -30.88
C VAL A 85 14.85 -8.46 -29.89
N ARG A 86 16.08 -8.79 -30.31
CA ARG A 86 17.08 -9.41 -29.42
C ARG A 86 17.44 -8.49 -28.25
N SER A 87 17.71 -7.21 -28.51
CA SER A 87 17.98 -6.21 -27.47
C SER A 87 16.79 -6.07 -26.50
N ARG A 88 15.56 -6.01 -27.02
CA ARG A 88 14.35 -5.97 -26.18
C ARG A 88 14.16 -7.23 -25.33
N ALA A 89 14.47 -8.41 -25.88
CA ALA A 89 14.40 -9.67 -25.17
C ALA A 89 15.47 -9.78 -24.08
N GLU A 90 16.71 -9.35 -24.36
CA GLU A 90 17.80 -9.28 -23.38
C GLU A 90 17.46 -8.30 -22.24
N SER A 91 16.94 -7.10 -22.54
CA SER A 91 16.47 -6.17 -21.51
C SER A 91 15.30 -6.74 -20.70
N ALA A 92 14.36 -7.45 -21.32
CA ALA A 92 13.26 -8.11 -20.60
C ALA A 92 13.75 -9.21 -19.64
N TYR A 93 14.75 -9.98 -20.07
CA TYR A 93 15.40 -10.97 -19.22
C TYR A 93 16.13 -10.31 -18.05
N ARG A 94 16.91 -9.24 -18.29
CA ARG A 94 17.59 -8.49 -17.23
C ARG A 94 16.61 -7.87 -16.24
N ARG A 95 15.50 -7.28 -16.70
CA ARG A 95 14.44 -6.77 -15.81
C ARG A 95 13.85 -7.87 -14.93
N LYS A 96 13.56 -9.05 -15.50
CA LYS A 96 13.06 -10.19 -14.73
C LYS A 96 14.08 -10.68 -13.70
N PHE A 97 15.36 -10.73 -14.08
CA PHE A 97 16.45 -11.08 -13.17
C PHE A 97 16.52 -10.12 -11.98
N TRP A 98 16.57 -8.81 -12.22
CA TRP A 98 16.64 -7.80 -11.15
C TRP A 98 15.38 -7.77 -10.29
N SER A 99 14.19 -7.93 -10.88
CA SER A 99 12.94 -8.03 -10.13
C SER A 99 12.91 -9.27 -9.22
N ASN A 100 13.42 -10.41 -9.69
CA ASN A 100 13.56 -11.61 -8.87
C ASN A 100 14.60 -11.40 -7.75
N MET A 101 15.73 -10.75 -8.05
CA MET A 101 16.75 -10.42 -7.06
C MET A 101 16.20 -9.52 -5.95
N MET A 102 15.39 -8.51 -6.29
CA MET A 102 14.71 -7.67 -5.30
C MET A 102 13.75 -8.48 -4.41
N ARG A 103 13.05 -9.47 -4.96
CA ARG A 103 12.13 -10.33 -4.19
C ARG A 103 12.85 -11.30 -3.26
N SER A 104 14.06 -11.74 -3.62
CA SER A 104 14.88 -12.67 -2.82
C SER A 104 15.92 -11.97 -1.95
N ALA A 105 16.05 -10.64 -2.02
CA ALA A 105 17.04 -9.89 -1.26
C ALA A 105 16.82 -10.05 0.25
N LEU A 106 17.90 -10.33 0.98
CA LEU A 106 17.87 -10.47 2.43
C LEU A 106 18.31 -9.19 3.13
N THR A 107 19.10 -8.36 2.45
CA THR A 107 19.61 -7.09 2.97
C THR A 107 19.08 -5.91 2.16
N TYR A 108 19.03 -4.74 2.81
CA TYR A 108 18.66 -3.50 2.13
C TYR A 108 19.65 -3.14 1.01
N ASP A 109 20.94 -3.38 1.20
CA ASP A 109 21.96 -3.04 0.21
C ASP A 109 21.83 -3.87 -1.07
N GLU A 110 21.54 -5.18 -0.93
CA GLU A 110 21.21 -6.06 -2.06
C GLU A 110 19.95 -5.59 -2.79
N TRP A 111 18.90 -5.27 -2.03
CA TRP A 111 17.65 -4.76 -2.58
C TRP A 111 17.86 -3.44 -3.32
N ALA A 112 18.60 -2.50 -2.73
CA ALA A 112 18.87 -1.18 -3.28
C ALA A 112 19.73 -1.26 -4.55
N HIS A 113 20.73 -2.15 -4.57
CA HIS A 113 21.53 -2.41 -5.77
C HIS A 113 20.66 -2.98 -6.89
N ALA A 114 19.82 -3.99 -6.60
CA ALA A 114 18.92 -4.58 -7.57
C ALA A 114 17.87 -3.57 -8.09
N ALA A 115 17.30 -2.75 -7.22
CA ALA A 115 16.37 -1.69 -7.58
C ALA A 115 17.02 -0.63 -8.50
N LYS A 116 18.25 -0.22 -8.18
CA LYS A 116 19.01 0.73 -9.01
C LYS A 116 19.30 0.17 -10.41
N MET A 117 19.64 -1.12 -10.49
CA MET A 117 19.87 -1.78 -11.78
C MET A 117 18.57 -2.01 -12.56
N LEU A 118 17.48 -2.33 -11.87
CA LEU A 118 16.15 -2.44 -12.48
C LEU A 118 15.71 -1.10 -13.09
N ASP A 119 15.93 0.00 -12.38
CA ASP A 119 15.56 1.35 -12.86
C ASP A 119 16.35 1.73 -14.12
N ARG A 120 17.66 1.43 -14.17
CA ARG A 120 18.50 1.63 -15.37
C ARG A 120 18.05 0.83 -16.59
N GLU A 121 17.62 -0.41 -16.38
CA GLU A 121 17.18 -1.32 -17.47
C GLU A 121 15.72 -1.07 -17.90
N THR A 122 14.96 -0.39 -17.05
CA THR A 122 13.58 -0.02 -17.35
C THR A 122 13.59 1.34 -18.03
N SER A 123 13.69 1.32 -19.35
CA SER A 123 13.22 2.42 -20.19
C SER A 123 11.70 2.54 -19.98
N ARG A 124 11.28 3.23 -18.91
CA ARG A 124 9.87 3.51 -18.67
C ARG A 124 9.42 4.45 -19.79
N PRO A 125 8.33 4.14 -20.53
CA PRO A 125 7.65 5.18 -21.27
C PRO A 125 7.28 6.29 -20.27
N SER A 126 7.28 7.53 -20.76
CA SER A 126 6.95 8.74 -20.00
C SER A 126 6.09 8.45 -18.77
N ASP A 127 6.60 8.74 -17.57
CA ASP A 127 5.85 8.58 -16.31
C ASP A 127 4.58 9.47 -16.26
N SER A 128 4.27 10.21 -17.35
CA SER A 128 3.07 11.03 -17.59
C SER A 128 1.75 10.30 -17.35
N ASP A 129 1.72 8.98 -17.51
CA ASP A 129 0.48 8.21 -17.31
C ASP A 129 0.14 8.08 -15.81
N LEU A 130 1.14 8.21 -14.93
CA LEU A 130 0.98 8.02 -13.48
C LEU A 130 0.85 9.34 -12.72
N TYR A 131 1.49 10.40 -13.21
CA TYR A 131 1.46 11.74 -12.63
C TYR A 131 1.61 12.83 -13.69
N ASP A 132 1.04 14.01 -13.43
CA ASP A 132 1.12 15.17 -14.32
C ASP A 132 2.49 15.85 -14.19
N ALA A 133 3.44 15.41 -15.02
CA ALA A 133 4.80 15.94 -15.03
C ALA A 133 4.86 17.40 -15.50
N ASP A 134 3.93 17.86 -16.33
CA ASP A 134 3.96 19.24 -16.84
C ASP A 134 3.50 20.22 -15.76
N LEU A 135 2.46 19.86 -15.01
CA LEU A 135 2.02 20.63 -13.83
C LEU A 135 3.11 20.75 -12.78
N VAL A 136 3.78 19.65 -12.43
CA VAL A 136 4.88 19.68 -11.44
C VAL A 136 6.05 20.52 -11.97
N ARG A 137 6.42 20.39 -13.24
CA ARG A 137 7.51 21.19 -13.84
C ARG A 137 7.20 22.68 -13.84
N HIS A 138 5.98 23.06 -14.21
CA HIS A 138 5.54 24.45 -14.15
C HIS A 138 5.63 24.99 -12.72
N LYS A 139 5.12 24.23 -11.74
CA LYS A 139 5.15 24.64 -10.33
C LYS A 139 6.58 24.78 -9.79
N VAL A 140 7.51 23.88 -10.16
CA VAL A 140 8.92 24.00 -9.79
C VAL A 140 9.56 25.26 -10.36
N ALA A 141 9.31 25.57 -11.65
CA ALA A 141 9.83 26.78 -12.28
C ALA A 141 9.28 28.05 -11.61
N GLU A 142 7.98 28.06 -11.32
CA GLU A 142 7.31 29.13 -10.59
C GLU A 142 7.93 29.35 -9.18
N LEU A 143 8.10 28.28 -8.41
CA LEU A 143 8.73 28.34 -7.09
C LEU A 143 10.17 28.86 -7.17
N ARG A 144 10.97 28.38 -8.14
CA ARG A 144 12.36 28.83 -8.34
C ARG A 144 12.45 30.32 -8.71
N ASN A 145 11.56 30.81 -9.57
CA ASN A 145 11.53 32.22 -9.93
C ASN A 145 11.16 33.09 -8.72
N ARG A 146 10.15 32.69 -7.94
CA ARG A 146 9.75 33.40 -6.72
C ARG A 146 10.87 33.46 -5.68
N ARG A 147 11.64 32.38 -5.51
CA ARG A 147 12.78 32.37 -4.59
C ARG A 147 13.90 33.33 -5.03
N ARG A 148 14.05 33.59 -6.34
CA ARG A 148 15.08 34.49 -6.89
C ARG A 148 14.65 35.95 -6.85
N ASP A 149 13.39 36.21 -7.19
CA ASP A 149 12.90 37.57 -7.48
C ASP A 149 12.03 38.14 -6.35
N GLY A 150 11.44 37.29 -5.50
CA GLY A 150 10.45 37.67 -4.49
C GLY A 150 11.05 37.99 -3.12
N SER A 151 10.37 38.86 -2.38
CA SER A 151 10.67 39.09 -0.97
C SER A 151 10.29 37.88 -0.12
N LEU A 152 10.83 37.79 1.10
CA LEU A 152 10.49 36.70 2.03
C LEU A 152 8.98 36.65 2.32
N ARG A 153 8.32 37.81 2.35
CA ARG A 153 6.86 37.94 2.50
C ARG A 153 6.09 37.38 1.32
N ASP A 154 6.56 37.60 0.09
CA ASP A 154 5.91 37.06 -1.11
C ASP A 154 5.98 35.52 -1.13
N VAL A 155 7.12 34.97 -0.71
CA VAL A 155 7.32 33.53 -0.57
C VAL A 155 6.35 32.95 0.46
N VAL A 156 6.21 33.58 1.63
CA VAL A 156 5.24 33.16 2.66
C VAL A 156 3.80 33.25 2.16
N PHE A 157 3.44 34.35 1.51
CA PHE A 157 2.10 34.55 0.95
C PHE A 157 1.73 33.45 -0.05
N CYS A 158 2.64 33.12 -0.95
CA CYS A 158 2.41 32.10 -1.97
C CYS A 158 2.42 30.68 -1.40
N LEU A 159 3.38 30.35 -0.53
CA LEU A 159 3.48 29.02 0.09
C LEU A 159 2.23 28.67 0.89
N ARG A 160 1.59 29.65 1.54
CA ARG A 160 0.30 29.42 2.24
C ARG A 160 -0.78 28.86 1.31
N ALA A 161 -0.82 29.29 0.05
CA ALA A 161 -1.85 28.88 -0.92
C ALA A 161 -1.45 27.64 -1.74
N ASP A 162 -0.16 27.52 -2.10
CA ASP A 162 0.31 26.55 -3.09
C ASP A 162 0.76 25.19 -2.51
N LEU A 163 0.88 25.07 -1.19
CA LEU A 163 1.46 23.89 -0.54
C LEU A 163 0.49 22.69 -0.54
N VAL A 164 0.44 21.97 -1.66
CA VAL A 164 -0.39 20.77 -1.84
C VAL A 164 0.46 19.50 -1.77
N ARG A 165 0.03 18.54 -0.94
CA ARG A 165 0.76 17.28 -0.72
C ARG A 165 0.79 16.34 -1.92
N ASN A 166 -0.31 16.23 -2.66
CA ASN A 166 -0.42 15.34 -3.82
C ASN A 166 -0.58 16.13 -5.12
N LEU A 167 0.34 17.06 -5.39
CA LEU A 167 0.33 17.85 -6.61
C LEU A 167 0.51 16.94 -7.84
N GLY A 168 -0.38 17.05 -8.82
CA GLY A 168 -0.29 16.27 -10.06
C GLY A 168 -0.28 14.76 -9.86
N ASN A 169 -0.85 14.25 -8.75
CA ASN A 169 -0.81 12.83 -8.39
C ASN A 169 0.61 12.26 -8.10
N MET A 170 1.56 13.10 -7.67
CA MET A 170 2.93 12.68 -7.38
C MET A 170 3.08 11.65 -6.24
N CYS A 171 2.06 11.49 -5.38
CA CYS A 171 2.02 10.47 -4.33
C CYS A 171 1.43 9.12 -4.78
N ASN A 172 1.24 8.90 -6.09
CA ASN A 172 0.71 7.65 -6.61
C ASN A 172 1.59 6.46 -6.18
N PRO A 173 1.06 5.44 -5.47
CA PRO A 173 1.85 4.31 -4.99
C PRO A 173 2.50 3.49 -6.11
N GLU A 174 1.91 3.46 -7.31
CA GLU A 174 2.47 2.72 -8.46
C GLU A 174 3.72 3.39 -9.02
N LEU A 175 3.81 4.72 -8.87
CA LEU A 175 4.99 5.48 -9.28
C LEU A 175 6.22 5.08 -8.46
N HIS A 176 6.03 4.88 -7.16
CA HIS A 176 7.09 4.58 -6.20
C HIS A 176 7.38 3.08 -6.05
N ARG A 177 6.57 2.22 -6.68
CA ARG A 177 6.75 0.78 -6.62
C ARG A 177 8.07 0.36 -7.26
N ASP A 178 8.83 -0.46 -6.53
CA ASP A 178 10.12 -1.01 -6.95
C ASP A 178 11.17 0.05 -7.33
N ARG A 179 10.99 1.32 -6.91
CA ARG A 179 11.98 2.38 -7.09
C ARG A 179 12.76 2.60 -5.81
N LEU A 180 14.07 2.78 -5.94
CA LEU A 180 14.92 3.25 -4.84
C LEU A 180 14.73 4.75 -4.59
N HIS A 181 14.55 5.53 -5.66
CA HIS A 181 14.40 6.99 -5.59
C HIS A 181 13.14 7.43 -6.32
N VAL A 182 12.55 8.52 -5.83
CA VAL A 182 11.44 9.19 -6.52
C VAL A 182 11.93 9.78 -7.85
N PRO A 183 11.04 9.99 -8.85
CA PRO A 183 11.39 10.69 -10.07
C PRO A 183 12.08 12.04 -9.79
N ALA A 184 13.11 12.37 -10.57
CA ALA A 184 13.93 13.58 -10.36
C ALA A 184 13.09 14.87 -10.29
N LEU A 185 12.02 14.97 -11.08
CA LEU A 185 11.13 16.12 -11.06
C LEU A 185 10.37 16.28 -9.73
N ILE A 186 9.95 15.17 -9.12
CA ILE A 186 9.28 15.17 -7.81
C ILE A 186 10.30 15.50 -6.71
N GLN A 187 11.53 14.97 -6.83
CA GLN A 187 12.62 15.32 -5.93
C GLN A 187 12.92 16.83 -5.98
N ASP A 188 13.04 17.40 -7.17
CA ASP A 188 13.25 18.83 -7.39
C ASP A 188 12.15 19.70 -6.74
N TYR A 189 10.88 19.27 -6.82
CA TYR A 189 9.77 19.94 -6.16
C TYR A 189 9.88 19.89 -4.64
N ILE A 190 10.14 18.70 -4.08
CA ILE A 190 10.27 18.51 -2.62
C ILE A 190 11.47 19.32 -2.09
N ASP A 191 12.57 19.33 -2.81
CA ASP A 191 13.79 20.06 -2.44
C ASP A 191 13.60 21.58 -2.51
N GLU A 192 12.91 22.08 -3.54
CA GLU A 192 12.61 23.51 -3.68
C GLU A 192 11.66 24.00 -2.58
N VAL A 193 10.57 23.26 -2.30
CA VAL A 193 9.66 23.58 -1.18
C VAL A 193 10.41 23.53 0.16
N SER A 194 11.25 22.52 0.38
CA SER A 194 12.05 22.40 1.60
C SER A 194 13.05 23.55 1.74
N ALA A 195 13.67 23.99 0.64
CA ALA A 195 14.58 25.12 0.64
C ALA A 195 13.88 26.43 1.01
N GLN A 196 12.68 26.68 0.47
CA GLN A 196 11.91 27.89 0.81
C GLN A 196 11.43 27.87 2.26
N LEU A 197 10.97 26.73 2.77
CA LEU A 197 10.61 26.59 4.19
C LEU A 197 11.81 26.83 5.12
N ARG A 198 12.99 26.30 4.77
CA ARG A 198 14.23 26.56 5.53
C ARG A 198 14.62 28.04 5.47
N MET A 199 14.51 28.67 4.30
CA MET A 199 14.77 30.11 4.16
C MET A 199 13.87 30.96 5.06
N VAL A 200 12.58 30.60 5.20
CA VAL A 200 11.67 31.28 6.14
C VAL A 200 12.03 30.98 7.60
N CYS A 201 12.50 29.76 7.92
CA CYS A 201 12.93 29.42 9.28
C CYS A 201 14.23 30.12 9.70
N ASP A 202 15.23 30.13 8.82
CA ASP A 202 16.60 30.54 9.09
C ASP A 202 16.83 32.05 8.81
N SER A 203 15.80 32.77 8.35
CA SER A 203 15.91 34.21 8.16
C SER A 203 15.99 34.95 9.50
N ASP A 204 17.09 35.66 9.73
CA ASP A 204 17.30 36.59 10.84
C ASP A 204 16.80 38.01 10.51
N SER A 205 16.09 38.19 9.39
CA SER A 205 15.59 39.51 8.99
C SER A 205 14.38 39.94 9.82
N ASP A 206 14.34 41.23 10.18
CA ASP A 206 13.19 41.87 10.84
C ASP A 206 11.95 41.97 9.93
N GLU A 207 12.01 41.48 8.69
CA GLU A 207 10.90 41.49 7.74
C GLU A 207 9.71 40.66 8.21
N LEU A 208 9.96 39.58 8.97
CA LEU A 208 8.95 38.71 9.55
C LEU A 208 9.23 38.47 11.05
N PRO A 209 8.38 38.97 11.95
CA PRO A 209 8.52 38.70 13.38
C PRO A 209 8.35 37.20 13.66
N LEU A 210 8.93 36.76 14.80
CA LEU A 210 8.93 35.35 15.19
C LEU A 210 7.51 34.77 15.30
N GLU A 211 6.57 35.54 15.83
CA GLU A 211 5.17 35.14 16.00
C GLU A 211 4.49 34.86 14.65
N GLU A 212 4.72 35.71 13.64
CA GLU A 212 4.14 35.54 12.31
C GLU A 212 4.74 34.32 11.59
N ARG A 213 6.04 34.10 11.75
CA ARG A 213 6.74 32.92 11.24
C ARG A 213 6.23 31.63 11.88
N LEU A 214 6.03 31.62 13.20
CA LEU A 214 5.46 30.47 13.90
C LEU A 214 4.03 30.21 13.44
N ALA A 215 3.19 31.24 13.34
CA ALA A 215 1.82 31.12 12.84
C ALA A 215 1.79 30.53 11.43
N PHE A 216 2.62 31.05 10.52
CA PHE A 216 2.78 30.51 9.17
C PHE A 216 3.17 29.03 9.17
N LEU A 217 4.18 28.62 9.94
CA LEU A 217 4.62 27.21 9.97
C LEU A 217 3.54 26.28 10.54
N HIS A 218 2.81 26.74 11.56
CA HIS A 218 1.68 26.00 12.11
C HIS A 218 0.58 25.83 11.07
N GLU A 219 0.16 26.91 10.42
CA GLU A 219 -0.87 26.91 9.36
C GLU A 219 -0.45 26.07 8.16
N ALA A 220 0.77 26.25 7.64
CA ALA A 220 1.30 25.48 6.51
C ALA A 220 1.33 23.98 6.81
N ARG A 221 1.72 23.60 8.04
CA ARG A 221 1.65 22.20 8.49
C ARG A 221 0.22 21.68 8.57
N HIS A 222 -0.74 22.51 8.99
CA HIS A 222 -2.16 22.18 9.01
C HIS A 222 -2.76 22.13 7.60
N ALA A 223 -2.30 22.91 6.62
CA ALA A 223 -2.76 22.82 5.25
C ALA A 223 -2.18 21.59 4.53
N PHE A 224 -0.87 21.35 4.68
CA PHE A 224 -0.17 20.25 4.01
C PHE A 224 -0.55 18.87 4.56
N GLY A 225 -0.87 18.80 5.86
CA GLY A 225 -1.18 17.58 6.58
C GLY A 225 0.03 16.81 7.07
N ARG A 226 -0.22 15.71 7.78
CA ARG A 226 0.79 14.97 8.54
C ARG A 226 0.87 13.49 8.12
N THR A 227 2.00 12.87 8.42
CA THR A 227 2.17 11.41 8.29
C THR A 227 1.94 10.74 9.63
N ALA A 228 1.24 9.60 9.63
CA ALA A 228 1.16 8.71 10.79
C ALA A 228 1.66 7.30 10.45
N LEU A 229 2.28 6.65 11.44
CA LEU A 229 2.58 5.22 11.44
C LEU A 229 1.46 4.47 12.15
N LEU A 230 0.90 3.47 11.48
CA LEU A 230 -0.17 2.61 11.96
C LEU A 230 0.33 1.18 12.08
N LEU A 231 0.20 0.61 13.28
CA LEU A 231 0.60 -0.76 13.61
C LEU A 231 -0.64 -1.59 13.89
N SER A 232 -1.02 -2.46 12.95
CA SER A 232 -2.24 -3.29 13.05
C SER A 232 -2.14 -4.39 14.10
N GLY A 233 -3.29 -5.01 14.41
CA GLY A 233 -3.31 -6.31 15.06
C GLY A 233 -2.70 -7.43 14.19
N GLY A 234 -2.34 -8.56 14.81
CA GLY A 234 -1.78 -9.70 14.06
C GLY A 234 -1.28 -10.88 14.91
N ALA A 235 -1.68 -10.99 16.17
CA ALA A 235 -1.22 -12.01 17.11
C ALA A 235 0.32 -12.19 17.11
N SER A 236 0.84 -13.38 16.80
CA SER A 236 2.27 -13.69 16.88
C SER A 236 3.16 -12.98 15.85
N LEU A 237 2.58 -12.29 14.87
CA LEU A 237 3.32 -11.57 13.83
C LEU A 237 3.76 -10.15 14.27
N GLY A 238 3.56 -9.80 15.55
CA GLY A 238 3.99 -8.53 16.13
C GLY A 238 5.48 -8.19 15.99
N ALA A 239 6.33 -9.22 15.82
CA ALA A 239 7.76 -9.02 15.56
C ALA A 239 8.03 -8.22 14.26
N PHE A 240 7.14 -8.28 13.26
CA PHE A 240 7.30 -7.48 12.03
C PHE A 240 7.25 -5.98 12.31
N HIS A 241 6.37 -5.54 13.22
CA HIS A 241 6.28 -4.13 13.60
C HIS A 241 7.58 -3.64 14.22
N VAL A 242 8.27 -4.49 14.99
CA VAL A 242 9.55 -4.14 15.59
C VAL A 242 10.60 -3.88 14.52
N GLY A 243 10.67 -4.73 13.48
CA GLY A 243 11.56 -4.51 12.34
C GLY A 243 11.27 -3.20 11.60
N VAL A 244 10.00 -2.92 11.30
CA VAL A 244 9.58 -1.67 10.65
C VAL A 244 9.97 -0.44 11.48
N VAL A 245 9.65 -0.45 12.77
CA VAL A 245 9.97 0.66 13.67
C VAL A 245 11.49 0.82 13.81
N LYS A 246 12.23 -0.26 13.98
CA LYS A 246 13.69 -0.26 14.05
C LYS A 246 14.28 0.45 12.83
N THR A 247 13.89 0.05 11.62
CA THR A 247 14.37 0.66 10.38
C THR A 247 14.02 2.16 10.30
N LEU A 248 12.81 2.55 10.71
CA LEU A 248 12.41 3.95 10.74
C LEU A 248 13.20 4.78 11.76
N VAL A 249 13.56 4.20 12.91
CA VAL A 249 14.35 4.88 13.94
C VAL A 249 15.82 5.03 13.51
N GLU A 250 16.42 3.96 12.97
CA GLU A 250 17.81 3.96 12.49
C GLU A 250 18.02 5.00 11.38
N ASN A 251 17.04 5.17 10.49
CA ASN A 251 17.08 6.16 9.41
C ASN A 251 16.51 7.53 9.79
N ARG A 252 16.07 7.74 11.03
CA ARG A 252 15.44 8.99 11.51
C ARG A 252 14.17 9.41 10.72
N LEU A 253 13.40 8.43 10.28
CA LEU A 253 12.18 8.59 9.48
C LEU A 253 10.89 8.30 10.26
N LEU A 254 10.97 8.05 11.56
CA LEU A 254 9.81 7.76 12.39
C LEU A 254 8.83 8.96 12.45
N PRO A 255 7.56 8.79 12.02
CA PRO A 255 6.57 9.85 12.11
C PRO A 255 6.27 10.26 13.56
N ARG A 256 5.93 11.53 13.79
CA ARG A 256 5.54 12.02 15.13
C ARG A 256 4.23 11.42 15.64
N ILE A 257 3.36 10.92 14.75
CA ILE A 257 2.08 10.32 15.11
C ILE A 257 2.21 8.81 14.90
N VAL A 258 2.01 8.05 15.97
CA VAL A 258 2.07 6.58 15.96
C VAL A 258 0.82 6.07 16.63
N ALA A 259 0.06 5.21 15.94
CA ALA A 259 -1.07 4.53 16.54
C ALA A 259 -1.02 3.03 16.32
N GLY A 260 -1.58 2.27 17.26
CA GLY A 260 -1.62 0.82 17.16
C GLY A 260 -2.91 0.21 17.71
N SER A 261 -3.16 -1.02 17.27
CA SER A 261 -4.23 -1.89 17.76
C SER A 261 -3.64 -3.21 18.22
N SER A 262 -4.17 -3.78 19.31
CA SER A 262 -3.78 -5.09 19.81
C SER A 262 -2.26 -5.18 19.99
N VAL A 263 -1.60 -6.17 19.38
CA VAL A 263 -0.13 -6.32 19.41
C VAL A 263 0.62 -5.10 18.86
N GLY A 264 0.09 -4.41 17.85
CA GLY A 264 0.65 -3.17 17.33
C GLY A 264 0.62 -2.02 18.34
N SER A 265 -0.35 -2.01 19.27
CA SER A 265 -0.42 -1.01 20.34
C SER A 265 0.70 -1.16 21.37
N ILE A 266 1.22 -2.38 21.59
CA ILE A 266 2.37 -2.64 22.46
C ILE A 266 3.62 -1.95 21.89
N VAL A 267 3.88 -2.16 20.60
CA VAL A 267 5.02 -1.55 19.90
C VAL A 267 4.84 -0.03 19.82
N ALA A 268 3.64 0.45 19.53
CA ALA A 268 3.34 1.88 19.55
C ALA A 268 3.60 2.50 20.93
N ALA A 269 3.21 1.83 22.02
CA ALA A 269 3.46 2.29 23.39
C ALA A 269 4.97 2.37 23.69
N ILE A 270 5.75 1.34 23.34
CA ILE A 270 7.21 1.36 23.51
C ILE A 270 7.84 2.57 22.82
N VAL A 271 7.41 2.83 21.58
CA VAL A 271 7.84 3.99 20.83
C VAL A 271 7.43 5.25 21.55
N GLY A 272 6.14 5.42 21.89
CA GLY A 272 5.58 6.62 22.49
C GLY A 272 6.12 6.98 23.87
N THR A 273 6.56 5.99 24.68
CA THR A 273 7.02 6.22 26.06
C THR A 273 8.53 6.37 26.24
N ARG A 274 9.32 6.40 25.17
CA ARG A 274 10.79 6.51 25.24
C ARG A 274 11.31 7.70 24.47
N THR A 275 12.19 8.51 25.05
CA THR A 275 12.82 9.64 24.35
C THR A 275 13.61 9.18 23.12
N TRP A 276 13.96 10.11 22.23
CA TRP A 276 14.71 9.76 21.01
C TRP A 276 16.04 9.04 21.30
N PRO A 277 16.89 9.50 22.25
CA PRO A 277 18.12 8.79 22.60
C PRO A 277 17.85 7.40 23.17
N GLU A 278 16.88 7.26 24.06
CA GLU A 278 16.49 5.96 24.63
C GLU A 278 16.05 4.98 23.54
N LEU A 279 15.26 5.45 22.57
CA LEU A 279 14.79 4.64 21.47
C LEU A 279 15.93 4.19 20.55
N GLN A 280 16.90 5.06 20.28
CA GLN A 280 18.09 4.73 19.50
C GLN A 280 18.96 3.69 20.22
N THR A 281 19.27 3.91 21.50
CA THR A 281 20.04 2.95 22.32
C THR A 281 19.35 1.60 22.37
N PHE A 282 18.03 1.61 22.55
CA PHE A 282 17.21 0.41 22.58
C PHE A 282 17.28 -0.46 21.31
N PHE A 283 17.33 0.16 20.13
CA PHE A 283 17.43 -0.57 18.86
C PHE A 283 18.87 -0.86 18.42
N ARG A 284 19.85 -0.08 18.90
CA ARG A 284 21.28 -0.21 18.54
C ARG A 284 21.99 -1.27 19.36
N ASP A 285 21.67 -1.40 20.63
CA ASP A 285 22.35 -2.33 21.52
C ASP A 285 21.82 -3.75 21.32
N SER A 286 22.59 -4.58 20.59
CA SER A 286 22.24 -5.98 20.28
C SER A 286 21.91 -6.80 21.54
N TRP A 287 22.56 -6.52 22.68
CA TRP A 287 22.32 -7.25 23.92
C TRP A 287 21.03 -6.83 24.65
N HIS A 288 20.76 -5.52 24.70
CA HIS A 288 19.51 -5.00 25.27
C HIS A 288 18.33 -5.33 24.38
N SER A 289 18.50 -5.24 23.07
CA SER A 289 17.50 -5.69 22.10
C SER A 289 17.27 -7.20 22.19
N LEU A 290 18.29 -8.06 22.34
CA LEU A 290 18.10 -9.51 22.53
C LEU A 290 17.33 -9.85 23.82
N LYS A 291 17.70 -9.27 24.96
CA LYS A 291 16.93 -9.44 26.22
C LYS A 291 15.52 -8.90 26.11
N PHE A 292 15.36 -7.78 25.40
CA PHE A 292 14.06 -7.20 25.13
C PHE A 292 13.25 -8.02 24.12
N PHE A 293 13.86 -8.65 23.12
CA PHE A 293 13.23 -9.59 22.19
C PHE A 293 12.85 -10.90 22.88
N ASP A 294 13.61 -11.31 23.90
CA ASP A 294 13.25 -12.43 24.77
C ASP A 294 12.09 -12.06 25.70
N GLN A 295 12.12 -10.87 26.30
CA GLN A 295 11.00 -10.31 27.07
C GLN A 295 9.76 -10.07 26.21
N LEU A 296 9.90 -9.55 24.99
CA LEU A 296 8.83 -9.41 24.00
C LEU A 296 8.42 -10.76 23.46
N GLY A 297 9.32 -11.72 23.33
CA GLY A 297 9.01 -13.12 23.06
C GLY A 297 8.08 -13.63 24.14
N GLY A 298 8.38 -13.33 25.41
CA GLY A 298 7.48 -13.50 26.54
C GLY A 298 6.14 -12.77 26.38
N VAL A 299 6.13 -11.47 26.05
CA VAL A 299 4.90 -10.70 25.84
C VAL A 299 4.08 -11.26 24.67
N PHE A 300 4.70 -11.60 23.54
CA PHE A 300 4.05 -12.11 22.35
C PHE A 300 3.63 -13.56 22.52
N THR A 301 4.36 -14.38 23.27
CA THR A 301 3.94 -15.75 23.60
C THR A 301 2.80 -15.72 24.59
N VAL A 302 2.85 -14.85 25.60
CA VAL A 302 1.73 -14.57 26.50
C VAL A 302 0.56 -14.08 25.68
N VAL A 303 0.67 -12.99 24.91
CA VAL A 303 -0.39 -12.47 24.05
C VAL A 303 -0.90 -13.53 23.06
N ARG A 304 -0.05 -14.37 22.47
CA ARG A 304 -0.48 -15.48 21.60
C ARG A 304 -1.26 -16.54 22.38
N ARG A 305 -0.78 -16.96 23.55
CA ARG A 305 -1.41 -17.98 24.40
C ARG A 305 -2.72 -17.47 24.96
N VAL A 306 -2.70 -16.27 25.52
CA VAL A 306 -3.85 -15.40 25.79
C VAL A 306 -4.78 -15.54 24.58
N MET A 307 -4.40 -15.08 23.38
CA MET A 307 -5.27 -15.01 22.18
C MET A 307 -5.68 -16.37 21.60
N THR A 308 -5.25 -17.49 22.18
CA THR A 308 -5.60 -18.83 21.67
C THR A 308 -6.26 -19.72 22.72
N HIS A 309 -5.97 -19.52 24.01
CA HIS A 309 -6.35 -20.39 25.11
C HIS A 309 -7.15 -19.67 26.23
N GLY A 310 -7.32 -18.34 26.17
CA GLY A 310 -8.27 -17.62 27.04
C GLY A 310 -7.97 -17.63 28.54
N ALA A 311 -6.69 -17.76 28.95
CA ALA A 311 -6.33 -17.92 30.35
C ALA A 311 -6.32 -16.58 31.13
N LEU A 312 -7.23 -16.41 32.10
CA LEU A 312 -7.33 -15.23 32.99
C LEU A 312 -6.03 -14.92 33.76
N HIS A 313 -5.27 -15.95 34.14
CA HIS A 313 -4.02 -15.78 34.91
C HIS A 313 -2.92 -15.08 34.10
N GLU A 314 -2.96 -15.18 32.76
CA GLU A 314 -1.94 -14.63 31.86
C GLU A 314 -2.15 -13.12 31.58
N ILE A 315 -3.37 -12.59 31.72
CA ILE A 315 -3.64 -11.15 31.56
C ILE A 315 -2.95 -10.34 32.68
N ARG A 316 -2.97 -10.82 33.93
CA ARG A 316 -2.26 -10.16 35.03
C ARG A 316 -0.75 -10.15 34.82
N GLN A 317 -0.21 -11.18 34.17
CA GLN A 317 1.20 -11.21 33.77
C GLN A 317 1.47 -10.17 32.68
N LEU A 318 0.63 -10.09 31.65
CA LEU A 318 0.71 -9.07 30.62
C LEU A 318 0.65 -7.65 31.20
N GLN A 319 -0.28 -7.38 32.12
CA GLN A 319 -0.39 -6.09 32.82
C GLN A 319 0.89 -5.75 33.58
N ARG A 320 1.48 -6.70 34.32
CA ARG A 320 2.76 -6.49 35.03
C ARG A 320 3.89 -6.16 34.05
N MET A 321 4.00 -6.91 32.95
CA MET A 321 5.02 -6.67 31.93
C MET A 321 4.84 -5.29 31.28
N LEU A 322 3.62 -4.93 30.89
CA LEU A 322 3.31 -3.63 30.28
C LEU A 322 3.53 -2.46 31.23
N ARG A 323 3.23 -2.62 32.54
CA ARG A 323 3.54 -1.63 33.58
C ARG A 323 5.03 -1.36 33.68
N HIS A 324 5.87 -2.41 33.68
CA HIS A 324 7.32 -2.24 33.67
C HIS A 324 7.84 -1.63 32.36
N LEU A 325 7.23 -1.95 31.22
CA LEU A 325 7.65 -1.44 29.91
C LEU A 325 7.33 0.05 29.67
N THR A 326 6.26 0.54 30.28
CA THR A 326 5.72 1.91 30.09
C THR A 326 5.85 2.80 31.33
N SER A 327 6.41 2.28 32.43
CA SER A 327 6.65 3.01 33.69
C SER A 327 5.41 3.71 34.26
N ASN A 328 4.20 3.15 34.07
CA ASN A 328 2.93 3.76 34.46
C ASN A 328 2.69 5.17 33.89
N LEU A 329 3.24 5.48 32.71
CA LEU A 329 3.04 6.78 32.06
C LEU A 329 1.61 6.93 31.53
N THR A 330 1.07 8.15 31.64
CA THR A 330 -0.17 8.55 30.97
C THR A 330 0.09 8.99 29.53
N PHE A 331 -0.97 9.14 28.73
CA PHE A 331 -0.83 9.67 27.36
C PHE A 331 -0.29 11.11 27.35
N GLN A 332 -0.69 11.94 28.31
CA GLN A 332 -0.19 13.31 28.43
C GLN A 332 1.29 13.32 28.83
N GLU A 333 1.67 12.57 29.86
CA GLU A 333 3.07 12.48 30.32
C GLU A 333 4.01 11.99 29.19
N ALA A 334 3.58 10.96 28.44
CA ALA A 334 4.36 10.46 27.31
C ALA A 334 4.48 11.48 26.16
N TYR A 335 3.44 12.29 25.93
CA TYR A 335 3.47 13.36 24.94
C TYR A 335 4.41 14.49 25.39
N ASP A 336 4.34 14.92 26.65
CA ASP A 336 5.18 16.00 27.16
C ASP A 336 6.67 15.61 27.19
N MET A 337 6.96 14.34 27.54
CA MET A 337 8.32 13.82 27.53
C MET A 337 8.91 13.68 26.13
N THR A 338 8.10 13.37 25.11
CA THR A 338 8.63 12.89 23.83
C THR A 338 8.18 13.65 22.58
N GLY A 339 7.18 14.52 22.71
CA GLY A 339 6.56 15.28 21.62
C GLY A 339 5.89 14.42 20.54
N ARG A 340 5.67 13.13 20.81
CA ARG A 340 5.04 12.17 19.88
C ARG A 340 3.63 11.83 20.32
N VAL A 341 2.73 11.82 19.35
CA VAL A 341 1.32 11.49 19.54
C VAL A 341 1.17 9.98 19.50
N LEU A 342 0.85 9.39 20.65
CA LEU A 342 0.50 7.97 20.77
C LEU A 342 -1.02 7.79 20.67
N GLY A 343 -1.46 6.92 19.77
CA GLY A 343 -2.86 6.48 19.65
C GLY A 343 -3.03 4.99 19.95
N VAL A 344 -4.00 4.65 20.80
CA VAL A 344 -4.39 3.25 21.07
C VAL A 344 -5.87 3.09 20.81
N THR A 345 -6.24 2.06 20.05
CA THR A 345 -7.64 1.77 19.76
C THR A 345 -8.25 0.79 20.76
N VAL A 346 -9.47 1.10 21.20
CA VAL A 346 -10.26 0.25 22.08
C VAL A 346 -11.72 0.26 21.64
N CYS A 347 -12.41 -0.86 21.80
CA CYS A 347 -13.84 -0.99 21.54
C CYS A 347 -14.58 -1.34 22.81
N SER A 348 -15.83 -0.89 22.91
CA SER A 348 -16.72 -1.30 23.99
C SER A 348 -17.35 -2.64 23.64
N PRO A 349 -17.66 -3.51 24.62
CA PRO A 349 -18.48 -4.70 24.38
C PRO A 349 -19.94 -4.34 24.04
N ARG A 350 -20.38 -3.10 24.29
CA ARG A 350 -21.74 -2.63 24.02
C ARG A 350 -21.93 -2.36 22.51
N ARG A 351 -22.98 -2.95 21.92
CA ARG A 351 -23.25 -2.92 20.46
C ARG A 351 -23.37 -1.52 19.83
N HIS A 352 -23.78 -0.51 20.61
CA HIS A 352 -24.03 0.84 20.11
C HIS A 352 -22.95 1.85 20.50
N GLU A 353 -21.91 1.43 21.21
CA GLU A 353 -20.81 2.32 21.55
C GLU A 353 -19.70 2.23 20.48
N PRO A 354 -19.33 3.36 19.85
CA PRO A 354 -18.33 3.35 18.80
C PRO A 354 -16.91 3.05 19.32
N PRO A 355 -16.01 2.55 18.46
CA PRO A 355 -14.60 2.43 18.77
C PRO A 355 -14.00 3.78 19.17
N ARG A 356 -13.10 3.78 20.16
CA ARG A 356 -12.38 4.99 20.59
C ARG A 356 -10.90 4.90 20.26
N CYS A 357 -10.34 6.03 19.85
CA CYS A 357 -8.90 6.24 19.74
C CYS A 357 -8.43 7.04 20.97
N LEU A 358 -7.80 6.35 21.92
CA LEU A 358 -7.23 6.95 23.12
C LEU A 358 -5.89 7.61 22.77
N ASN A 359 -5.75 8.89 23.13
CA ASN A 359 -4.55 9.68 22.90
C ASN A 359 -4.48 10.82 23.93
N TYR A 360 -3.45 11.67 23.84
CA TYR A 360 -3.26 12.79 24.77
C TYR A 360 -4.39 13.84 24.72
N LEU A 361 -5.09 14.01 23.60
CA LEU A 361 -6.24 14.94 23.49
C LEU A 361 -7.53 14.32 24.03
N THR A 362 -7.80 13.07 23.68
CA THR A 362 -9.08 12.41 24.00
C THR A 362 -9.09 11.77 25.39
N SER A 363 -7.92 11.41 25.92
CA SER A 363 -7.76 10.63 27.15
C SER A 363 -6.39 10.90 27.82
N PRO A 364 -6.06 12.17 28.15
CA PRO A 364 -4.74 12.57 28.65
C PRO A 364 -4.29 11.79 29.88
N ASN A 365 -5.20 11.58 30.83
CA ASN A 365 -4.90 11.03 32.15
C ASN A 365 -4.89 9.49 32.17
N VAL A 366 -5.31 8.83 31.08
CA VAL A 366 -5.35 7.36 31.01
C VAL A 366 -3.93 6.81 30.95
N VAL A 367 -3.68 5.76 31.74
CA VAL A 367 -2.38 5.10 31.80
C VAL A 367 -2.22 4.12 30.64
N ILE A 368 -1.11 4.24 29.93
CA ILE A 368 -0.88 3.58 28.65
C ILE A 368 -0.96 2.04 28.78
N TRP A 369 -0.40 1.44 29.82
CA TRP A 369 -0.45 -0.02 30.00
C TRP A 369 -1.90 -0.54 30.07
N SER A 370 -2.82 0.22 30.66
CA SER A 370 -4.22 -0.19 30.81
C SER A 370 -4.95 -0.13 29.46
N ALA A 371 -4.70 0.91 28.68
CA ALA A 371 -5.21 1.06 27.32
C ALA A 371 -4.68 -0.05 26.39
N VAL A 372 -3.38 -0.36 26.45
CA VAL A 372 -2.77 -1.43 25.66
C VAL A 372 -3.31 -2.80 26.07
N THR A 373 -3.48 -3.06 27.37
CA THR A 373 -4.06 -4.32 27.86
C THR A 373 -5.51 -4.49 27.35
N ALA A 374 -6.32 -3.43 27.42
CA ALA A 374 -7.68 -3.43 26.88
C ALA A 374 -7.70 -3.65 25.36
N SER A 375 -6.76 -3.03 24.63
CA SER A 375 -6.58 -3.21 23.19
C SER A 375 -6.17 -4.65 22.82
N CYS A 376 -5.47 -5.37 23.70
CA CYS A 376 -5.12 -6.78 23.48
C CYS A 376 -6.21 -7.79 23.90
N ALA A 377 -7.30 -7.34 24.53
CA ALA A 377 -8.36 -8.22 25.01
C ALA A 377 -9.33 -8.60 23.87
N PHE A 378 -8.97 -9.61 23.08
CA PHE A 378 -9.77 -10.11 21.95
C PHE A 378 -11.21 -10.57 22.31
N PRO A 379 -12.25 -10.17 21.53
CA PRO A 379 -13.63 -10.57 21.78
C PRO A 379 -13.85 -12.09 21.82
N GLY A 380 -14.60 -12.58 22.81
CA GLY A 380 -14.96 -14.00 22.96
C GLY A 380 -13.86 -14.88 23.58
N LEU A 381 -12.61 -14.40 23.61
CA LEU A 381 -11.50 -15.07 24.27
C LEU A 381 -11.18 -14.49 25.64
N PHE A 382 -11.54 -13.22 25.89
CA PHE A 382 -11.30 -12.56 27.17
C PHE A 382 -12.46 -11.72 27.66
N GLU A 383 -12.40 -11.49 28.96
CA GLU A 383 -13.16 -10.47 29.65
C GLU A 383 -12.62 -9.08 29.29
N ALA A 384 -13.55 -8.17 28.97
CA ALA A 384 -13.23 -6.79 28.71
C ALA A 384 -12.56 -6.14 29.94
N GLN A 385 -11.53 -5.34 29.71
CA GLN A 385 -10.66 -4.74 30.72
C GLN A 385 -11.06 -3.30 31.04
N GLU A 386 -10.80 -2.88 32.27
CA GLU A 386 -11.04 -1.50 32.69
C GLU A 386 -9.86 -0.59 32.33
N LEU A 387 -10.17 0.65 31.95
CA LEU A 387 -9.15 1.67 31.75
C LEU A 387 -8.83 2.32 33.09
N MET A 388 -7.53 2.50 33.35
CA MET A 388 -7.03 3.17 34.54
C MET A 388 -6.53 4.57 34.16
N ALA A 389 -6.73 5.54 35.04
CA ALA A 389 -6.23 6.89 34.90
C ALA A 389 -5.51 7.33 36.18
N LYS A 390 -4.61 8.31 36.05
CA LYS A 390 -4.08 9.01 37.23
C LYS A 390 -5.03 10.10 37.66
N ASP A 391 -5.30 10.18 38.95
CA ASP A 391 -5.98 11.33 39.54
C ASP A 391 -5.01 12.52 39.70
N LEU A 392 -5.50 13.63 40.27
CA LEU A 392 -4.69 14.82 40.53
C LEU A 392 -3.54 14.56 41.52
N ASN A 393 -3.62 13.50 42.33
CA ASN A 393 -2.60 13.11 43.30
C ASN A 393 -1.59 12.13 42.69
N GLY A 394 -1.78 11.70 41.44
CA GLY A 394 -0.95 10.71 40.76
C GLY A 394 -1.33 9.26 41.06
N GLU A 395 -2.41 9.01 41.79
CA GLU A 395 -2.88 7.68 42.17
C GLU A 395 -3.71 7.03 41.06
N LEU A 396 -3.61 5.71 40.95
CA LEU A 396 -4.30 4.95 39.90
C LEU A 396 -5.76 4.69 40.25
N VAL A 397 -6.67 5.31 39.51
CA VAL A 397 -8.12 5.17 39.66
C VAL A 397 -8.78 4.67 38.37
N PRO A 398 -9.95 4.03 38.43
CA PRO A 398 -10.72 3.70 37.22
C PRO A 398 -11.10 4.96 36.44
N TYR A 399 -10.88 4.96 35.12
CA TYR A 399 -11.10 6.14 34.26
C TYR A 399 -12.58 6.54 34.17
N HIS A 400 -13.48 5.56 34.09
CA HIS A 400 -14.92 5.79 34.17
C HIS A 400 -15.37 5.37 35.57
N ARG A 401 -15.44 6.34 36.50
CA ARG A 401 -16.06 6.10 37.80
C ARG A 401 -17.57 5.88 37.58
N PRO A 402 -18.19 4.83 38.14
CA PRO A 402 -19.63 4.71 38.12
C PRO A 402 -20.25 5.92 38.84
N VAL A 403 -21.19 6.59 38.18
CA VAL A 403 -21.99 7.65 38.80
C VAL A 403 -22.95 6.95 39.75
N LEU A 404 -22.79 7.18 41.06
CA LEU A 404 -23.68 6.68 42.09
C LEU A 404 -24.90 7.59 42.21
N ASP A 405 -25.76 7.61 41.19
CA ASP A 405 -27.05 8.30 41.27
C ASP A 405 -28.13 7.32 41.78
N GLY A 406 -28.27 7.25 43.11
CA GLY A 406 -29.45 6.69 43.78
C GLY A 406 -29.36 5.24 44.31
N PRO A 407 -30.25 4.87 45.24
CA PRO A 407 -30.21 3.60 45.97
C PRO A 407 -30.54 2.35 45.13
N GLU A 408 -30.91 2.50 43.85
CA GLU A 408 -31.16 1.40 42.91
C GLU A 408 -30.09 1.27 41.81
N ALA A 409 -29.00 2.05 41.87
CA ALA A 409 -27.93 2.03 40.87
C ALA A 409 -26.75 1.09 41.22
N ALA A 410 -26.95 0.11 42.11
CA ALA A 410 -25.92 -0.82 42.57
C ALA A 410 -25.38 -1.77 41.48
N VAL A 411 -25.92 -1.71 40.24
CA VAL A 411 -25.50 -2.53 39.10
C VAL A 411 -25.14 -1.67 37.88
N SER A 412 -24.59 -0.47 38.06
CA SER A 412 -23.88 0.18 36.96
C SER A 412 -22.53 -0.52 36.75
N GLU A 413 -22.55 -1.61 35.97
CA GLU A 413 -21.37 -2.38 35.58
C GLU A 413 -20.22 -1.45 35.16
N GLN A 414 -19.05 -1.67 35.76
CA GLN A 414 -17.82 -0.94 35.45
C GLN A 414 -17.59 -0.93 33.93
N ARG A 415 -17.31 0.26 33.36
CA ARG A 415 -17.16 0.40 31.91
C ARG A 415 -15.87 -0.29 31.45
N ARG A 416 -16.03 -1.37 30.70
CA ARG A 416 -14.94 -2.20 30.20
C ARG A 416 -14.75 -2.07 28.69
N TRP A 417 -13.53 -2.39 28.26
CA TRP A 417 -13.03 -2.17 26.91
C TRP A 417 -12.30 -3.42 26.41
N ARG A 418 -12.33 -3.64 25.11
CA ARG A 418 -11.78 -4.82 24.43
C ARG A 418 -11.10 -4.45 23.11
N ASP A 419 -10.44 -5.42 22.50
CA ASP A 419 -9.78 -5.28 21.20
C ASP A 419 -10.81 -4.96 20.11
N GLY A 420 -10.48 -3.94 19.30
CA GLY A 420 -11.27 -3.50 18.16
C GLY A 420 -10.84 -4.10 16.83
N SER A 421 -9.81 -4.95 16.79
CA SER A 421 -9.20 -5.43 15.54
C SER A 421 -10.16 -6.06 14.54
N LEU A 422 -11.29 -6.63 15.00
CA LEU A 422 -12.34 -7.19 14.13
C LEU A 422 -13.35 -6.14 13.62
N GLU A 423 -13.60 -5.09 14.40
CA GLU A 423 -14.65 -4.09 14.13
C GLU A 423 -14.07 -2.81 13.48
N SER A 424 -12.88 -2.39 13.90
CA SER A 424 -12.13 -1.22 13.43
C SER A 424 -10.63 -1.35 13.78
N ASP A 425 -9.86 -2.09 12.98
CA ASP A 425 -8.44 -2.39 13.22
C ASP A 425 -7.55 -1.15 13.37
N LEU A 426 -7.75 -0.11 12.54
CA LEU A 426 -6.91 1.09 12.60
C LEU A 426 -7.75 2.38 12.57
N PRO A 427 -7.46 3.38 13.43
CA PRO A 427 -8.31 4.55 13.62
C PRO A 427 -8.01 5.65 12.59
N MET A 428 -8.02 5.32 11.29
CA MET A 428 -7.63 6.26 10.23
C MET A 428 -8.50 7.52 10.22
N VAL A 429 -9.82 7.38 10.39
CA VAL A 429 -10.78 8.52 10.41
C VAL A 429 -10.50 9.44 11.60
N HIS A 430 -10.41 8.89 12.81
CA HIS A 430 -10.10 9.69 14.00
C HIS A 430 -8.74 10.40 13.90
N LEU A 431 -7.72 9.78 13.29
CA LEU A 431 -6.42 10.43 13.09
C LEU A 431 -6.48 11.53 12.01
N LYS A 432 -7.32 11.37 10.97
CA LYS A 432 -7.62 12.44 10.01
C LYS A 432 -8.22 13.64 10.72
N GLU A 433 -9.23 13.41 11.55
CA GLU A 433 -9.98 14.48 12.22
C GLU A 433 -9.16 15.18 13.31
N LEU A 434 -8.55 14.42 14.23
CA LEU A 434 -7.87 14.99 15.40
C LEU A 434 -6.50 15.58 15.08
N PHE A 435 -5.77 14.97 14.15
CA PHE A 435 -4.37 15.30 13.89
C PHE A 435 -4.09 15.70 12.44
N ASN A 436 -5.12 15.83 11.61
CA ASN A 436 -4.99 16.20 10.20
C ASN A 436 -3.97 15.33 9.44
N VAL A 437 -4.07 14.01 9.65
CA VAL A 437 -3.23 13.02 8.98
C VAL A 437 -3.84 12.68 7.63
N ASN A 438 -3.12 12.97 6.55
CA ASN A 438 -3.54 12.62 5.19
C ASN A 438 -2.62 11.60 4.50
N HIS A 439 -1.56 11.14 5.18
CA HIS A 439 -0.68 10.06 4.72
C HIS A 439 -0.44 9.03 5.81
N PHE A 440 -0.64 7.76 5.47
CA PHE A 440 -0.57 6.64 6.41
C PHE A 440 0.49 5.63 5.96
N ILE A 441 1.41 5.32 6.87
CA ILE A 441 2.31 4.18 6.74
C ILE A 441 1.69 3.06 7.58
N VAL A 442 1.25 1.98 6.95
CA VAL A 442 0.57 0.88 7.63
C VAL A 442 1.47 -0.35 7.64
N SER A 443 1.82 -0.82 8.84
CA SER A 443 2.40 -2.15 9.02
C SER A 443 1.27 -3.12 9.32
N GLN A 444 0.90 -3.92 8.33
CA GLN A 444 -0.22 -4.86 8.41
C GLN A 444 0.28 -6.27 8.75
N ALA A 445 -0.13 -6.80 9.90
CA ALA A 445 0.25 -8.12 10.38
C ALA A 445 -0.93 -9.11 10.39
N ASN A 446 -2.14 -8.67 10.07
CA ASN A 446 -3.33 -9.51 10.07
C ASN A 446 -3.36 -10.47 8.86
N PRO A 447 -3.28 -11.80 9.08
CA PRO A 447 -3.22 -12.78 7.97
C PRO A 447 -4.50 -12.83 7.15
N HIS A 448 -5.66 -12.52 7.74
CA HIS A 448 -6.96 -12.53 7.07
C HIS A 448 -7.14 -11.39 6.05
N ILE A 449 -6.34 -10.32 6.13
CA ILE A 449 -6.37 -9.19 5.21
C ILE A 449 -5.49 -9.43 3.97
N VAL A 450 -4.57 -10.41 4.02
CA VAL A 450 -3.64 -10.73 2.92
C VAL A 450 -4.35 -11.09 1.60
N PRO A 451 -5.42 -11.90 1.57
CA PRO A 451 -6.16 -12.17 0.33
C PRO A 451 -6.81 -10.90 -0.26
N LEU A 452 -7.36 -10.03 0.61
CA LEU A 452 -7.99 -8.78 0.20
C LEU A 452 -6.96 -7.79 -0.36
N LEU A 453 -5.77 -7.70 0.23
CA LEU A 453 -4.67 -6.86 -0.27
C LEU A 453 -4.19 -7.34 -1.65
N ARG A 454 -4.05 -8.66 -1.83
CA ARG A 454 -3.69 -9.23 -3.14
C ARG A 454 -4.76 -8.96 -4.20
N LEU A 455 -6.04 -9.03 -3.82
CA LEU A 455 -7.14 -8.67 -4.71
C LEU A 455 -7.11 -7.18 -5.06
N LYS A 456 -6.83 -6.31 -4.09
CA LYS A 456 -6.69 -4.86 -4.32
C LYS A 456 -5.53 -4.54 -5.25
N ASP A 457 -4.39 -5.19 -5.09
CA ASP A 457 -3.23 -5.02 -5.99
C ASP A 457 -3.56 -5.49 -7.41
N LEU A 458 -4.32 -6.59 -7.54
CA LEU A 458 -4.79 -7.07 -8.83
C LEU A 458 -5.76 -6.08 -9.49
N VAL A 459 -6.75 -5.58 -8.74
CA VAL A 459 -7.73 -4.61 -9.25
C VAL A 459 -7.05 -3.29 -9.61
N ARG A 460 -6.08 -2.81 -8.82
CA ARG A 460 -5.27 -1.63 -9.14
C ARG A 460 -4.45 -1.81 -10.41
N SER A 461 -3.82 -2.98 -10.59
CA SER A 461 -3.10 -3.30 -11.83
C SER A 461 -3.99 -3.33 -13.09
N ILE A 462 -5.31 -3.47 -12.89
CA ILE A 462 -6.34 -3.43 -13.95
C ILE A 462 -6.93 -2.01 -14.10
N GLY A 463 -6.47 -1.03 -13.32
CA GLY A 463 -6.95 0.36 -13.35
C GLY A 463 -8.21 0.62 -12.51
N GLY A 464 -8.64 -0.34 -11.68
CA GLY A 464 -9.81 -0.19 -10.82
C GLY A 464 -9.47 0.45 -9.46
N GLN A 465 -10.30 1.39 -9.00
CA GLN A 465 -10.29 1.85 -7.61
C GLN A 465 -11.17 0.94 -6.75
N PHE A 466 -10.56 -0.06 -6.11
CA PHE A 466 -11.27 -0.85 -5.09
C PHE A 466 -11.24 -0.10 -3.75
N ALA A 467 -12.36 0.53 -3.40
CA ALA A 467 -12.61 1.06 -2.07
C ALA A 467 -13.14 -0.10 -1.19
N ALA A 468 -12.31 -0.57 -0.27
CA ALA A 468 -12.77 -1.38 0.85
C ALA A 468 -12.14 -0.82 2.13
N LYS A 469 -12.99 -0.77 3.17
CA LYS A 469 -12.89 -0.10 4.47
C LYS A 469 -11.50 0.19 5.02
#